data_AF-A0A358I0P1-F1
#
_entry.id   AF-A0A358I0P1-F1
#
_cell.length_a   1.000
_cell.length_b   1.000
_cell.length_c   1.000
_cell.angle_alpha   90.00
_cell.angle_beta   90.00
_cell.angle_gamma   90.00
#
_symmetry.space_group_name_H-M   'P 1'
#
loop_
_entity.id
_entity.type
_entity.pdbx_description
1 polymer ?
#
loop_
_entity_poly.entity_id
_entity_poly.type
_entity_poly.pdbx_seq_one_letter_code
_entity_poly.pdbx_strand_id
1 'polypeptide(L)'
;MDTPHPAHTPETSGEPPEVKDIDEMLNERGFAAFLENYDDAESFEVTEENKEEIAARFRAFEASTTVVKQFEKVMDEKLQTEGKGRMKPEERKAYKEHVAELAAKNPDELLRLQSDLRALEEAPEKIREREAELARLKESWSTDKVKAGIAELAAKKADIEKSLKEADATKFSRMQRAFFTNFGARFSMGKIAGHLDKKIELTVELQEVDSTIKAAEEALSSSPEIMAGTKRALNEATAGLESAQESVFASNKVAQMVRERLISEAHKRCEASLESTDIGVLQKAAEQFRRDTELANKPGSDYLGFTPDDATSYEELLTDKIKEAVAQGIMGALESLPSGATQSRLERALRKFTELAEKEVGFFDKDTSKEFVLETLRAAEQDARTKSKGSGKSIMLKHLISKLSKAGVGVA
;
A
#
# COMPACT_ATOMS: atom_id res chain seq x y z
N MET A 1 -38.64 2.91 -18.99
CA MET A 1 -38.42 4.13 -19.80
C MET A 1 -37.05 4.60 -19.41
N ASP A 2 -36.04 3.95 -19.99
CA ASP A 2 -34.64 4.16 -19.66
C ASP A 2 -34.07 5.22 -20.60
N THR A 3 -33.62 6.32 -20.01
CA THR A 3 -32.85 7.33 -20.71
C THR A 3 -31.46 6.77 -21.03
N PRO A 4 -31.02 6.76 -22.30
CA PRO A 4 -29.68 6.36 -22.65
C PRO A 4 -28.67 7.45 -22.23
N HIS A 5 -27.61 7.03 -21.55
CA HIS A 5 -26.43 7.87 -21.30
C HIS A 5 -25.70 8.16 -22.62
N PRO A 6 -25.26 9.40 -22.87
CA PRO A 6 -24.43 9.71 -24.03
C PRO A 6 -23.04 9.10 -23.85
N ALA A 7 -22.56 8.45 -24.91
CA ALA A 7 -21.17 8.02 -25.02
C ALA A 7 -20.27 9.25 -25.00
N HIS A 8 -19.38 9.34 -24.02
CA HIS A 8 -18.29 10.29 -24.02
C HIS A 8 -17.25 9.85 -25.07
N THR A 9 -17.38 10.34 -26.29
CA THR A 9 -16.26 10.41 -27.24
C THR A 9 -15.30 11.49 -26.77
N PRO A 10 -14.03 11.19 -26.51
CA PRO A 10 -13.04 12.22 -26.23
C PRO A 10 -12.77 12.99 -27.54
N GLU A 11 -13.22 14.24 -27.61
CA GLU A 11 -12.80 15.19 -28.65
C GLU A 11 -11.30 15.45 -28.50
N THR A 12 -10.50 14.76 -29.31
CA THR A 12 -9.12 15.14 -29.59
C THR A 12 -9.13 15.91 -30.91
N SER A 13 -9.32 17.23 -30.82
CA SER A 13 -9.07 18.18 -31.90
C SER A 13 -7.56 18.38 -32.07
N GLY A 14 -6.89 17.35 -32.59
CA GLY A 14 -5.53 17.42 -33.11
C GLY A 14 -5.57 17.14 -34.61
N GLU A 15 -4.79 17.88 -35.40
CA GLU A 15 -4.46 17.49 -36.77
C GLU A 15 -4.03 16.01 -36.75
N PRO A 16 -4.56 15.14 -37.64
CA PRO A 16 -4.13 13.75 -37.69
C PRO A 16 -2.61 13.74 -37.91
N PRO A 17 -1.86 12.91 -37.15
CA PRO A 17 -0.41 12.87 -37.27
C PRO A 17 -0.02 12.64 -38.73
N GLU A 18 0.98 13.39 -39.20
CA GLU A 18 1.49 13.28 -40.57
C GLU A 18 1.83 11.82 -40.87
N VAL A 19 1.23 11.29 -41.93
CA VAL A 19 1.39 9.88 -42.30
C VAL A 19 2.81 9.69 -42.82
N LYS A 20 3.60 8.89 -42.08
CA LYS A 20 4.96 8.49 -42.46
C LYS A 20 4.97 7.87 -43.87
N ASP A 21 6.13 7.89 -44.50
CA ASP A 21 6.31 7.24 -45.80
C ASP A 21 6.23 5.71 -45.67
N ILE A 22 5.77 5.02 -46.71
CA ILE A 22 5.60 3.56 -46.68
C ILE A 22 6.95 2.87 -46.46
N ASP A 23 8.01 3.33 -47.14
CA ASP A 23 9.34 2.75 -47.00
C ASP A 23 9.89 2.97 -45.58
N GLU A 24 9.60 4.11 -44.96
CA GLU A 24 9.99 4.40 -43.58
C GLU A 24 9.31 3.44 -42.60
N MET A 25 8.00 3.20 -42.75
CA MET A 25 7.25 2.27 -41.90
C MET A 25 7.74 0.83 -42.04
N LEU A 26 7.96 0.34 -43.27
CA LEU A 26 8.40 -1.04 -43.54
C LEU A 26 9.83 -1.32 -43.05
N ASN A 27 10.69 -0.31 -43.04
CA ASN A 27 12.06 -0.44 -42.55
C ASN A 27 12.14 -0.41 -41.02
N GLU A 28 11.06 -0.07 -40.31
CA GLU A 28 11.03 -0.15 -38.84
C GLU A 28 11.17 -1.60 -38.39
N ARG A 29 12.06 -1.81 -37.42
CA ARG A 29 12.48 -3.16 -37.04
C ARG A 29 11.31 -3.97 -36.49
N GLY A 30 10.93 -5.01 -37.21
CA GLY A 30 9.90 -5.97 -36.81
C GLY A 30 8.50 -5.61 -37.30
N PHE A 31 8.31 -4.49 -37.99
CA PHE A 31 7.00 -4.15 -38.56
C PHE A 31 6.59 -5.10 -39.69
N ALA A 32 7.52 -5.46 -40.59
CA ALA A 32 7.22 -6.44 -41.63
C ALA A 32 6.76 -7.81 -41.06
N ALA A 33 7.42 -8.30 -40.02
CA ALA A 33 7.00 -9.53 -39.33
C ALA A 33 5.69 -9.35 -38.55
N PHE A 34 5.38 -8.14 -38.09
CA PHE A 34 4.11 -7.83 -37.44
C PHE A 34 2.93 -7.94 -38.42
N LEU A 35 3.11 -7.54 -39.68
CA LEU A 35 2.07 -7.63 -40.71
C LEU A 35 1.61 -9.08 -40.95
N GLU A 36 2.47 -10.07 -40.72
CA GLU A 36 2.13 -11.50 -40.84
C GLU A 36 1.05 -11.96 -39.83
N ASN A 37 0.73 -11.15 -38.80
CA ASN A 37 -0.35 -11.46 -37.84
C ASN A 37 -1.75 -11.12 -38.36
N TYR A 38 -1.87 -10.44 -39.50
CA TYR A 38 -3.15 -10.13 -40.11
C TYR A 38 -3.61 -11.30 -41.00
N ASP A 39 -4.89 -11.65 -40.95
CA ASP A 39 -5.45 -12.76 -41.73
C ASP A 39 -5.31 -12.56 -43.25
N ASP A 40 -5.18 -11.31 -43.70
CA ASP A 40 -5.05 -10.92 -45.10
C ASP A 40 -3.59 -10.69 -45.56
N ALA A 41 -2.59 -10.99 -44.71
CA ALA A 41 -1.19 -10.65 -44.94
C ALA A 41 -0.64 -11.14 -46.29
N GLU A 42 -1.06 -12.33 -46.75
CA GLU A 42 -0.62 -12.89 -48.05
C GLU A 42 -1.20 -12.15 -49.27
N SER A 43 -2.34 -11.48 -49.09
CA SER A 43 -3.09 -10.79 -50.15
C SER A 43 -3.01 -9.27 -50.06
N PHE A 44 -2.45 -8.73 -48.97
CA PHE A 44 -2.38 -7.30 -48.72
C PHE A 44 -1.30 -6.64 -49.58
N GLU A 45 -1.72 -5.79 -50.52
CA GLU A 45 -0.80 -5.06 -51.41
C GLU A 45 -0.24 -3.81 -50.72
N VAL A 46 1.09 -3.73 -50.65
CA VAL A 46 1.79 -2.60 -50.05
C VAL A 46 2.03 -1.52 -51.12
N THR A 47 1.05 -0.63 -51.28
CA THR A 47 1.05 0.43 -52.30
C THR A 47 0.67 1.78 -51.71
N GLU A 48 0.94 2.88 -52.42
CA GLU A 48 0.51 4.23 -52.02
C GLU A 48 -1.01 4.35 -51.88
N GLU A 49 -1.79 3.54 -52.59
CA GLU A 49 -3.25 3.51 -52.49
C GLU A 49 -3.71 2.98 -51.12
N ASN A 50 -2.93 2.08 -50.50
CA ASN A 50 -3.19 1.51 -49.18
C ASN A 50 -2.40 2.20 -48.05
N LYS A 51 -1.80 3.38 -48.32
CA LYS A 51 -0.93 4.09 -47.37
C LYS A 51 -1.58 4.37 -46.02
N GLU A 52 -2.85 4.76 -46.02
CA GLU A 52 -3.59 5.03 -44.77
C GLU A 52 -3.80 3.77 -43.94
N GLU A 53 -4.05 2.64 -44.60
CA GLU A 53 -4.21 1.35 -43.94
C GLU A 53 -2.87 0.83 -43.40
N ILE A 54 -1.79 0.94 -44.18
CA ILE A 54 -0.43 0.64 -43.71
C ILE A 54 -0.09 1.49 -42.48
N ALA A 55 -0.42 2.78 -42.51
CA ALA A 55 -0.22 3.69 -41.38
C ALA A 55 -1.09 3.34 -40.17
N ALA A 56 -2.30 2.80 -40.36
CA ALA A 56 -3.12 2.27 -39.28
C ALA A 56 -2.49 1.01 -38.65
N ARG A 57 -2.05 0.06 -39.47
CA ARG A 57 -1.33 -1.15 -39.00
C ARG A 57 -0.02 -0.79 -38.31
N PHE A 58 0.69 0.23 -38.81
CA PHE A 58 1.92 0.75 -38.19
C PHE A 58 1.67 1.38 -36.82
N ARG A 59 0.58 2.14 -36.65
CA ARG A 59 0.17 2.66 -35.35
C ARG A 59 -0.19 1.54 -34.37
N ALA A 60 -0.86 0.48 -34.83
CA ALA A 60 -1.13 -0.71 -34.02
C ALA A 60 0.17 -1.42 -33.60
N PHE A 61 1.16 -1.50 -34.50
CA PHE A 61 2.50 -1.98 -34.17
C PHE A 61 3.19 -1.13 -33.10
N GLU A 62 3.25 0.20 -33.27
CA GLU A 62 3.86 1.10 -32.26
C GLU A 62 3.17 0.96 -30.89
N ALA A 63 1.84 0.89 -30.87
CA ALA A 63 1.07 0.63 -29.66
C ALA A 63 1.42 -0.73 -29.03
N SER A 64 1.53 -1.79 -29.84
CA SER A 64 1.89 -3.14 -29.38
C SER A 64 3.27 -3.16 -28.72
N THR A 65 4.26 -2.49 -29.31
CA THR A 65 5.62 -2.42 -28.75
C THR A 65 5.65 -1.65 -27.43
N THR A 66 4.79 -0.64 -27.27
CA THR A 66 4.66 0.14 -26.05
C THR A 66 4.02 -0.70 -24.95
N VAL A 67 2.90 -1.36 -25.25
CA VAL A 67 2.20 -2.27 -24.33
C VAL A 67 3.12 -3.38 -23.83
N VAL A 68 3.87 -4.03 -24.74
CA VAL A 68 4.87 -5.05 -24.38
C VAL A 68 5.88 -4.52 -23.38
N LYS A 69 6.48 -3.35 -23.63
CA LYS A 69 7.49 -2.77 -22.74
C LYS A 69 6.92 -2.40 -21.38
N GLN A 70 5.73 -1.79 -21.35
CA GLN A 70 5.07 -1.39 -20.10
C GLN A 70 4.68 -2.60 -19.26
N PHE A 71 4.10 -3.64 -19.87
CA PHE A 71 3.78 -4.87 -19.15
C PHE A 71 5.03 -5.58 -18.61
N GLU A 72 6.08 -5.73 -19.42
CA GLU A 72 7.34 -6.32 -18.96
C GLU A 72 7.89 -5.57 -17.74
N LYS A 73 7.84 -4.24 -17.76
CA LYS A 73 8.27 -3.39 -16.64
C LYS A 73 7.39 -3.62 -15.40
N VAL A 74 6.07 -3.49 -15.53
CA VAL A 74 5.11 -3.64 -14.42
C VAL A 74 5.20 -5.04 -13.80
N MET A 75 5.29 -6.09 -14.61
CA MET A 75 5.46 -7.46 -14.15
C MET A 75 6.81 -7.69 -13.46
N ASP A 76 7.91 -7.21 -14.05
CA ASP A 76 9.24 -7.38 -13.43
C ASP A 76 9.31 -6.61 -12.10
N GLU A 77 8.79 -5.37 -12.04
CA GLU A 77 8.73 -4.59 -10.79
C GLU A 77 7.91 -5.32 -9.71
N LYS A 78 6.77 -5.91 -10.08
CA LYS A 78 5.95 -6.71 -9.18
C LYS A 78 6.70 -7.94 -8.67
N LEU A 79 7.22 -8.76 -9.57
CA LEU A 79 7.94 -10.00 -9.22
C LEU A 79 9.18 -9.71 -8.37
N GLN A 80 9.86 -8.59 -8.62
CA GLN A 80 11.01 -8.17 -7.81
C GLN A 80 10.60 -7.72 -6.41
N THR A 81 9.54 -6.92 -6.29
CA THR A 81 9.01 -6.45 -5.00
C THR A 81 8.59 -7.62 -4.10
N GLU A 82 8.11 -8.70 -4.71
CA GLU A 82 7.70 -9.93 -4.01
C GLU A 82 8.82 -10.98 -3.86
N GLY A 83 10.04 -10.68 -4.32
CA GLY A 83 11.18 -11.60 -4.25
C GLY A 83 11.02 -12.86 -5.12
N LYS A 84 10.16 -12.81 -6.15
CA LYS A 84 9.89 -13.89 -7.11
C LYS A 84 10.73 -13.79 -8.40
N GLY A 85 11.61 -12.79 -8.49
CA GLY A 85 12.57 -12.64 -9.57
C GLY A 85 12.04 -11.76 -10.70
N ARG A 86 12.08 -12.26 -11.94
CA ARG A 86 11.65 -11.56 -13.17
C ARG A 86 10.88 -12.52 -14.08
N MET A 87 10.22 -11.97 -15.10
CA MET A 87 9.63 -12.76 -16.17
C MET A 87 10.71 -13.55 -16.91
N LYS A 88 10.45 -14.85 -17.13
CA LYS A 88 11.30 -15.73 -17.92
C LYS A 88 11.25 -15.38 -19.42
N PRO A 89 12.29 -15.69 -20.21
CA PRO A 89 12.30 -15.39 -21.65
C PRO A 89 11.10 -15.96 -22.41
N GLU A 90 10.63 -17.14 -22.03
CA GLU A 90 9.47 -17.80 -22.64
C GLU A 90 8.17 -17.03 -22.37
N GLU A 91 8.00 -16.49 -21.16
CA GLU A 91 6.85 -15.67 -20.77
C GLU A 91 6.84 -14.34 -21.53
N ARG A 92 8.02 -13.71 -21.68
CA ARG A 92 8.17 -12.48 -22.48
C ARG A 92 7.84 -12.70 -23.94
N LYS A 93 8.29 -13.84 -24.50
CA LYS A 93 8.00 -14.21 -25.88
C LYS A 93 6.51 -14.46 -26.09
N ALA A 94 5.88 -15.24 -25.20
CA ALA A 94 4.44 -15.51 -25.24
C ALA A 94 3.61 -14.21 -25.16
N TYR A 95 4.05 -13.23 -24.34
CA TYR A 95 3.36 -11.93 -24.25
C TYR A 95 3.50 -11.12 -25.54
N LYS A 96 4.69 -11.09 -26.14
CA LYS A 96 4.91 -10.42 -27.42
C LYS A 96 4.01 -10.96 -28.52
N GLU A 97 3.89 -12.28 -28.61
CA GLU A 97 3.01 -12.95 -29.57
C GLU A 97 1.54 -12.63 -29.29
N HIS A 98 1.10 -12.71 -28.03
CA HIS A 98 -0.27 -12.37 -27.64
C HIS A 98 -0.64 -10.92 -27.96
N VAL A 99 0.23 -9.95 -27.65
CA VAL A 99 -0.02 -8.52 -27.91
C VAL A 99 0.02 -8.23 -29.41
N ALA A 100 0.88 -8.91 -30.18
CA ALA A 100 0.90 -8.77 -31.64
C ALA A 100 -0.40 -9.29 -32.28
N GLU A 101 -0.88 -10.46 -31.84
CA GLU A 101 -2.17 -11.01 -32.27
C GLU A 101 -3.33 -10.08 -31.88
N LEU A 102 -3.31 -9.54 -30.66
CA LEU A 102 -4.33 -8.60 -30.17
C LEU A 102 -4.35 -7.32 -31.00
N ALA A 103 -3.19 -6.77 -31.33
CA ALA A 103 -3.07 -5.57 -32.14
C ALA A 103 -3.60 -5.76 -33.57
N ALA A 104 -3.44 -6.97 -34.13
CA ALA A 104 -3.94 -7.29 -35.47
C ALA A 104 -5.45 -7.57 -35.48
N LYS A 105 -5.96 -8.32 -34.50
CA LYS A 105 -7.36 -8.81 -34.49
C LYS A 105 -8.32 -7.91 -33.73
N ASN A 106 -7.86 -7.22 -32.69
CA ASN A 106 -8.69 -6.38 -31.81
C ASN A 106 -7.93 -5.14 -31.29
N PRO A 107 -7.68 -4.14 -32.15
CA PRO A 107 -6.91 -2.95 -31.79
C PRO A 107 -7.53 -2.12 -30.65
N ASP A 108 -8.85 -2.18 -30.47
CA ASP A 108 -9.53 -1.49 -29.35
C ASP A 108 -9.16 -2.11 -28.00
N GLU A 109 -9.01 -3.43 -27.94
CA GLU A 109 -8.59 -4.14 -26.72
C GLU A 109 -7.11 -3.86 -26.40
N LEU A 110 -6.27 -3.68 -27.42
CA LEU A 110 -4.89 -3.21 -27.24
C LEU A 110 -4.83 -1.81 -26.59
N LEU A 111 -5.68 -0.88 -27.05
CA LEU A 111 -5.75 0.47 -26.49
C LEU A 111 -6.27 0.46 -25.05
N ARG A 112 -7.24 -0.39 -24.72
CA ARG A 112 -7.70 -0.62 -23.34
C ARG A 112 -6.56 -1.15 -22.48
N LEU A 113 -5.85 -2.18 -22.94
CA LEU A 113 -4.70 -2.74 -22.24
C LEU A 113 -3.59 -1.70 -22.01
N GLN A 114 -3.34 -0.82 -22.98
CA GLN A 114 -2.41 0.29 -22.82
C GLN A 114 -2.87 1.28 -21.73
N SER A 115 -4.16 1.61 -21.70
CA SER A 115 -4.74 2.46 -20.67
C SER A 115 -4.63 1.82 -19.28
N ASP A 116 -4.92 0.51 -19.17
CA ASP A 116 -4.82 -0.25 -17.92
C ASP A 116 -3.38 -0.28 -17.41
N LEU A 117 -2.40 -0.52 -18.30
CA LEU A 117 -0.98 -0.47 -17.94
C LEU A 117 -0.53 0.90 -17.43
N ARG A 118 -0.98 2.00 -18.06
CA ARG A 118 -0.73 3.35 -17.54
C ARG A 118 -1.39 3.58 -16.19
N ALA A 119 -2.61 3.08 -15.98
CA ALA A 119 -3.29 3.18 -14.71
C ALA A 119 -2.51 2.46 -13.59
N LEU A 120 -1.93 1.29 -13.87
CA LEU A 120 -1.06 0.59 -12.92
C LEU A 120 0.21 1.38 -12.57
N GLU A 121 0.80 2.10 -13.53
CA GLU A 121 1.99 2.92 -13.29
C GLU A 121 1.68 4.22 -12.54
N GLU A 122 0.58 4.90 -12.87
CA GLU A 122 0.29 6.26 -12.37
C GLU A 122 -0.64 6.31 -11.16
N ALA A 123 -1.60 5.39 -11.05
CA ALA A 123 -2.62 5.45 -10.00
C ALA A 123 -2.07 5.33 -8.58
N PRO A 124 -1.03 4.51 -8.27
CA PRO A 124 -0.49 4.42 -6.91
C PRO A 124 0.01 5.78 -6.37
N GLU A 125 0.71 6.54 -7.20
CA GLU A 125 1.18 7.89 -6.83
C GLU A 125 0.02 8.87 -6.68
N LYS A 126 -0.95 8.85 -7.62
CA LYS A 126 -2.16 9.68 -7.51
C LYS A 126 -2.97 9.37 -6.25
N ILE A 127 -3.14 8.09 -5.89
CA ILE A 127 -3.82 7.67 -4.66
C ILE A 127 -3.08 8.23 -3.45
N ARG A 128 -1.75 8.06 -3.38
CA ARG A 128 -0.93 8.58 -2.27
C ARG A 128 -1.04 10.10 -2.13
N GLU A 129 -0.99 10.83 -3.24
CA GLU A 129 -1.18 12.29 -3.25
C GLU A 129 -2.57 12.68 -2.73
N ARG A 130 -3.62 11.99 -3.16
CA ARG A 130 -5.00 12.24 -2.73
C ARG A 130 -5.25 11.85 -1.27
N GLU A 131 -4.64 10.79 -0.78
CA GLU A 131 -4.67 10.42 0.64
C GLU A 131 -3.96 11.48 1.50
N ALA A 132 -2.80 11.96 1.05
CA ALA A 132 -2.08 13.04 1.72
C ALA A 132 -2.88 14.36 1.69
N GLU A 133 -3.52 14.68 0.56
CA GLU A 133 -4.43 15.82 0.44
C GLU A 133 -5.60 15.69 1.39
N LEU A 134 -6.25 14.52 1.47
CA LEU A 134 -7.36 14.26 2.37
C LEU A 134 -6.93 14.34 3.85
N ALA A 135 -5.74 13.83 4.19
CA ALA A 135 -5.17 13.94 5.53
C ALA A 135 -4.87 15.40 5.89
N ARG A 136 -4.24 16.15 4.98
CA ARG A 136 -4.00 17.58 5.14
C ARG A 136 -5.31 18.34 5.30
N LEU A 137 -6.32 18.04 4.50
CA LEU A 137 -7.64 18.66 4.61
C LEU A 137 -8.27 18.37 5.98
N LYS A 138 -8.20 17.14 6.48
CA LYS A 138 -8.69 16.80 7.83
C LYS A 138 -7.93 17.56 8.93
N GLU A 139 -6.63 17.77 8.76
CA GLU A 139 -5.80 18.46 9.75
C GLU A 139 -5.97 19.98 9.72
N SER A 140 -5.95 20.59 8.53
CA SER A 140 -6.10 22.04 8.32
C SER A 140 -7.53 22.51 8.54
N TRP A 141 -8.51 21.64 8.28
CA TRP A 141 -9.94 21.88 8.48
C TRP A 141 -10.50 21.06 9.63
N SER A 142 -9.74 20.93 10.71
CA SER A 142 -10.35 20.55 11.99
C SER A 142 -11.50 21.53 12.24
N THR A 143 -12.73 21.07 12.01
CA THR A 143 -13.95 21.88 12.21
C THR A 143 -13.95 22.48 13.60
N ASP A 144 -13.34 21.80 14.57
CA ASP A 144 -13.21 22.26 15.94
C ASP A 144 -12.19 23.40 16.09
N LYS A 145 -11.04 23.36 15.41
CA LYS A 145 -10.09 24.50 15.40
C LYS A 145 -10.67 25.73 14.71
N VAL A 146 -11.34 25.55 13.57
CA VAL A 146 -11.96 26.67 12.84
C VAL A 146 -13.16 27.22 13.60
N LYS A 147 -14.01 26.35 14.19
CA LYS A 147 -15.11 26.78 15.08
C LYS A 147 -14.59 27.47 16.34
N ALA A 148 -13.49 26.99 16.94
CA ALA A 148 -12.86 27.64 18.09
C ALA A 148 -12.30 29.02 17.72
N GLY A 149 -11.66 29.15 16.56
CA GLY A 149 -11.19 30.43 16.04
C GLY A 149 -12.34 31.40 15.74
N ILE A 150 -13.43 30.93 15.13
CA ILE A 150 -14.66 31.73 14.92
C ILE A 150 -15.26 32.14 16.27
N ALA A 151 -15.29 31.25 17.27
CA ALA A 151 -15.78 31.57 18.61
C ALA A 151 -14.90 32.62 19.32
N GLU A 152 -13.57 32.57 19.16
CA GLU A 152 -12.66 33.57 19.68
C GLU A 152 -12.83 34.93 18.99
N LEU A 153 -12.97 34.93 17.66
CA LEU A 153 -13.26 36.15 16.88
C LEU A 153 -14.64 36.73 17.22
N ALA A 154 -15.65 35.88 17.45
CA ALA A 154 -16.97 36.30 17.89
C ALA A 154 -16.95 36.89 19.32
N ALA A 155 -16.12 36.34 20.20
CA ALA A 155 -15.88 36.94 21.52
C ALA A 155 -15.21 38.31 21.41
N LYS A 156 -14.17 38.45 20.56
CA LYS A 156 -13.54 39.74 20.26
C LYS A 156 -14.53 40.74 19.67
N LYS A 157 -15.38 40.32 18.72
CA LYS A 157 -16.47 41.12 18.17
C LYS A 157 -17.40 41.64 19.28
N ALA A 158 -17.83 40.76 20.19
CA ALA A 158 -18.71 41.14 21.30
C ALA A 158 -18.05 42.15 22.26
N ASP A 159 -16.75 42.00 22.52
CA ASP A 159 -15.98 42.93 23.36
C ASP A 159 -15.79 44.30 22.69
N ILE A 160 -15.55 44.33 21.38
CA ILE A 160 -15.47 45.56 20.58
C ILE A 160 -16.84 46.27 20.54
N GLU A 161 -17.93 45.54 20.31
CA GLU A 161 -19.29 46.08 20.35
C GLU A 161 -19.66 46.63 21.72
N LYS A 162 -19.26 45.95 22.80
CA LYS A 162 -19.44 46.43 24.17
C LYS A 162 -18.64 47.72 24.39
N SER A 163 -17.39 47.77 23.95
CA SER A 163 -16.54 48.96 24.03
C SER A 163 -17.09 50.13 23.22
N LEU A 164 -17.69 49.86 22.05
CA LEU A 164 -18.42 50.85 21.25
C LEU A 164 -19.67 51.35 21.98
N LYS A 165 -20.47 50.47 22.58
CA LYS A 165 -21.64 50.84 23.39
C LYS A 165 -21.27 51.67 24.62
N GLU A 166 -20.17 51.34 25.29
CA GLU A 166 -19.63 52.11 26.42
C GLU A 166 -19.12 53.47 25.96
N ALA A 167 -18.42 53.54 24.83
CA ALA A 167 -18.02 54.80 24.20
C ALA A 167 -19.23 55.66 23.82
N ASP A 168 -20.31 55.06 23.33
CA ASP A 168 -21.56 55.75 22.98
C ASP A 168 -22.41 56.15 24.19
N ALA A 169 -22.37 55.37 25.27
CA ALA A 169 -23.01 55.68 26.54
C ALA A 169 -22.32 56.85 27.27
N THR A 170 -21.07 57.16 26.91
CA THR A 170 -20.33 58.32 27.41
C THR A 170 -20.92 59.62 26.84
N LYS A 171 -22.06 60.05 27.39
CA LYS A 171 -22.76 61.27 26.96
C LYS A 171 -22.04 62.52 27.47
N PHE A 172 -21.22 63.13 26.62
CA PHE A 172 -20.79 64.52 26.84
C PHE A 172 -22.01 65.44 26.76
N SER A 173 -22.24 66.23 27.81
CA SER A 173 -23.32 67.22 27.84
C SER A 173 -23.13 68.24 26.70
N ARG A 174 -24.21 68.89 26.22
CA ARG A 174 -24.11 69.95 25.20
C ARG A 174 -23.09 71.03 25.59
N MET A 175 -23.00 71.34 26.88
CA MET A 175 -22.08 72.33 27.42
C MET A 175 -20.61 71.83 27.43
N GLN A 176 -20.36 70.55 27.74
CA GLN A 176 -19.02 69.96 27.63
C GLN A 176 -18.54 69.86 26.18
N ARG A 177 -19.43 69.47 25.26
CA ARG A 177 -19.13 69.49 23.82
C ARG A 177 -18.77 70.89 23.34
N ALA A 178 -19.56 71.91 23.68
CA ALA A 178 -19.28 73.30 23.31
C ALA A 178 -17.97 73.82 23.93
N PHE A 179 -17.70 73.49 25.20
CA PHE A 179 -16.49 73.89 25.92
C PHE A 179 -15.22 73.33 25.26
N PHE A 180 -15.18 72.03 24.98
CA PHE A 180 -14.02 71.40 24.33
C PHE A 180 -13.87 71.78 22.85
N THR A 181 -14.96 72.07 22.13
CA THR A 181 -14.88 72.52 20.72
C THR A 181 -14.29 73.93 20.62
N ASN A 182 -14.61 74.83 21.56
CA ASN A 182 -14.13 76.22 21.54
C ASN A 182 -12.81 76.46 22.29
N PHE A 183 -12.48 75.66 23.32
CA PHE A 183 -11.25 75.82 24.13
C PHE A 183 -10.25 74.66 23.99
N GLY A 184 -10.61 73.56 23.32
CA GLY A 184 -9.85 72.31 23.30
C GLY A 184 -8.48 72.36 22.63
N ALA A 185 -8.22 73.33 21.75
CA ALA A 185 -6.89 73.48 21.15
C ALA A 185 -5.80 73.86 22.19
N ARG A 186 -6.18 74.38 23.37
CA ARG A 186 -5.24 74.95 24.35
C ARG A 186 -5.07 74.13 25.63
N PHE A 187 -5.93 73.14 25.89
CA PHE A 187 -5.84 72.24 27.04
C PHE A 187 -5.89 70.77 26.58
N SER A 188 -4.82 70.34 25.90
CA SER A 188 -4.60 69.00 25.35
C SER A 188 -5.65 68.53 24.34
N MET A 189 -5.29 67.57 23.50
CA MET A 189 -6.24 66.71 22.79
C MET A 189 -7.17 66.00 23.79
N GLY A 190 -8.15 66.72 24.31
CA GLY A 190 -8.73 66.48 25.63
C GLY A 190 -9.98 65.64 25.56
N LYS A 191 -9.81 64.32 25.68
CA LYS A 191 -10.86 63.30 25.89
C LYS A 191 -11.88 63.13 24.75
N ILE A 192 -12.57 64.17 24.28
CA ILE A 192 -13.64 64.03 23.27
C ILE A 192 -13.11 63.63 21.90
N ALA A 193 -12.04 64.27 21.41
CA ALA A 193 -11.40 63.89 20.14
C ALA A 193 -10.84 62.45 20.21
N GLY A 194 -10.11 62.12 21.28
CA GLY A 194 -9.62 60.76 21.52
C GLY A 194 -10.73 59.71 21.67
N HIS A 195 -11.91 60.07 22.17
CA HIS A 195 -13.09 59.20 22.17
C HIS A 195 -13.66 58.98 20.76
N LEU A 196 -13.64 60.01 19.91
CA LEU A 196 -14.10 59.91 18.53
C LEU A 196 -13.14 59.08 17.68
N ASP A 197 -11.84 59.31 17.81
CA ASP A 197 -10.78 58.56 17.12
C ASP A 197 -10.82 57.09 17.55
N LYS A 198 -10.93 56.81 18.86
CA LYS A 198 -11.10 55.46 19.38
C LYS A 198 -12.38 54.79 18.88
N LYS A 199 -13.46 55.54 18.68
CA LYS A 199 -14.70 55.01 18.10
C LYS A 199 -14.53 54.64 16.63
N ILE A 200 -13.83 55.46 15.86
CA ILE A 200 -13.52 55.17 14.45
C ILE A 200 -12.63 53.92 14.36
N GLU A 201 -11.58 53.84 15.18
CA GLU A 201 -10.68 52.68 15.28
C GLU A 201 -11.44 51.39 15.61
N LEU A 202 -12.27 51.40 16.66
CA LEU A 202 -13.10 50.25 17.03
C LEU A 202 -14.12 49.86 15.94
N THR A 203 -14.60 50.82 15.13
CA THR A 203 -15.53 50.54 14.03
C THR A 203 -14.82 49.87 12.86
N VAL A 204 -13.59 50.29 12.56
CA VAL A 204 -12.73 49.64 11.54
C VAL A 204 -12.37 48.22 11.99
N GLU A 205 -11.93 48.07 13.25
CA GLU A 205 -11.59 46.77 13.83
C GLU A 205 -12.80 45.81 13.82
N LEU A 206 -14.02 46.32 14.10
CA LEU A 206 -15.25 45.53 14.02
C LEU A 206 -15.52 45.04 12.59
N GLN A 207 -15.33 45.88 11.57
CA GLN A 207 -15.52 45.51 10.16
C GLN A 207 -14.51 44.46 9.70
N GLU A 208 -13.24 44.59 10.13
CA GLU A 208 -12.19 43.62 9.83
C GLU A 208 -12.49 42.25 10.46
N VAL A 209 -12.86 42.23 11.74
CA VAL A 209 -13.24 40.99 12.44
C VAL A 209 -14.47 40.35 11.78
N ASP A 210 -15.48 41.12 11.40
CA ASP A 210 -16.66 40.61 10.71
C ASP A 210 -16.36 40.01 9.33
N SER A 211 -15.51 40.67 8.55
CA SER A 211 -15.08 40.15 7.26
C SER A 211 -14.29 38.84 7.41
N THR A 212 -13.49 38.73 8.48
CA THR A 212 -12.69 37.54 8.77
C THR A 212 -13.54 36.37 9.25
N ILE A 213 -14.54 36.62 10.11
CA ILE A 213 -15.53 35.61 10.53
C ILE A 213 -16.29 35.10 9.30
N LYS A 214 -16.79 35.99 8.45
CA LYS A 214 -17.56 35.62 7.26
C LYS A 214 -16.73 34.76 6.29
N ALA A 215 -15.49 35.14 6.02
CA ALA A 215 -14.58 34.34 5.20
C ALA A 215 -14.30 32.96 5.82
N ALA A 216 -14.15 32.88 7.15
CA ALA A 216 -13.95 31.62 7.87
C ALA A 216 -15.21 30.72 7.85
N GLU A 217 -16.41 31.31 7.92
CA GLU A 217 -17.69 30.59 7.80
C GLU A 217 -17.95 30.07 6.38
N GLU A 218 -17.65 30.86 5.35
CA GLU A 218 -17.72 30.45 3.94
C GLU A 218 -16.72 29.34 3.60
N ALA A 219 -15.52 29.42 4.19
CA ALA A 219 -14.55 28.34 4.12
C ALA A 219 -15.11 27.08 4.83
N LEU A 220 -15.63 27.19 6.05
CA LEU A 220 -16.16 26.06 6.82
C LEU A 220 -17.32 25.36 6.10
N SER A 221 -18.16 26.11 5.39
CA SER A 221 -19.31 25.57 4.65
C SER A 221 -18.92 24.85 3.35
N SER A 222 -17.83 25.26 2.70
CA SER A 222 -17.31 24.61 1.47
C SER A 222 -16.39 23.41 1.75
N SER A 223 -15.82 23.31 2.95
CA SER A 223 -14.92 22.22 3.36
C SER A 223 -15.49 20.79 3.23
N PRO A 224 -16.75 20.50 3.61
CA PRO A 224 -17.35 19.18 3.42
C PRO A 224 -17.45 18.76 1.95
N GLU A 225 -17.73 19.70 1.05
CA GLU A 225 -17.82 19.42 -0.40
C GLU A 225 -16.45 19.11 -0.99
N ILE A 226 -15.41 19.87 -0.61
CA ILE A 226 -14.03 19.61 -1.05
C ILE A 226 -13.57 18.24 -0.54
N MET A 227 -13.77 17.94 0.76
CA MET A 227 -13.42 16.62 1.31
C MET A 227 -14.19 15.48 0.65
N ALA A 228 -15.49 15.66 0.38
CA ALA A 228 -16.29 14.68 -0.33
C ALA A 228 -15.81 14.49 -1.78
N GLY A 229 -15.44 15.56 -2.47
CA GLY A 229 -14.86 15.53 -3.81
C GLY A 229 -13.54 14.78 -3.86
N THR A 230 -12.59 15.10 -2.96
CA THR A 230 -11.30 14.38 -2.85
C THR A 230 -11.52 12.92 -2.51
N LYS A 231 -12.48 12.58 -1.64
CA LYS A 231 -12.82 11.19 -1.32
C LYS A 231 -13.43 10.43 -2.50
N ARG A 232 -14.29 11.07 -3.30
CA ARG A 232 -14.81 10.46 -4.54
C ARG A 232 -13.68 10.19 -5.54
N ALA A 233 -12.83 11.18 -5.79
CA ALA A 233 -11.68 11.03 -6.68
C ALA A 233 -10.71 9.94 -6.21
N LEU A 234 -10.50 9.83 -4.89
CA LEU A 234 -9.74 8.73 -4.29
C LEU A 234 -10.39 7.38 -4.59
N ASN A 235 -11.69 7.24 -4.33
CA ASN A 235 -12.41 5.99 -4.59
C ASN A 235 -12.41 5.62 -6.09
N GLU A 236 -12.57 6.59 -6.99
CA GLU A 236 -12.52 6.40 -8.44
C GLU A 236 -11.12 5.94 -8.88
N ALA A 237 -10.06 6.56 -8.35
CA ALA A 237 -8.69 6.14 -8.63
C ALA A 237 -8.39 4.73 -8.11
N THR A 238 -8.87 4.39 -6.90
CA THR A 238 -8.75 3.03 -6.34
C THR A 238 -9.49 2.00 -7.19
N ALA A 239 -10.75 2.27 -7.56
CA ALA A 239 -11.54 1.38 -8.40
C ALA A 239 -10.92 1.20 -9.80
N GLY A 240 -10.38 2.27 -10.38
CA GLY A 240 -9.65 2.22 -11.65
C GLY A 240 -8.39 1.36 -11.55
N LEU A 241 -7.64 1.48 -10.45
CA LEU A 241 -6.48 0.64 -10.19
C LEU A 241 -6.87 -0.84 -10.04
N GLU A 242 -7.92 -1.14 -9.28
CA GLU A 242 -8.43 -2.52 -9.09
C GLU A 242 -8.88 -3.14 -10.42
N SER A 243 -9.61 -2.38 -11.25
CA SER A 243 -10.05 -2.83 -12.57
C SER A 243 -8.86 -3.08 -13.52
N ALA A 244 -7.85 -2.21 -13.49
CA ALA A 244 -6.63 -2.40 -14.28
C ALA A 244 -5.83 -3.63 -13.81
N GLN A 245 -5.78 -3.89 -12.49
CA GLN A 245 -5.17 -5.09 -11.94
C GLN A 245 -5.90 -6.36 -12.41
N GLU A 246 -7.23 -6.38 -12.37
CA GLU A 246 -8.02 -7.51 -12.84
C GLU A 246 -7.83 -7.77 -14.35
N SER A 247 -7.87 -6.72 -15.16
CA SER A 247 -7.65 -6.80 -16.61
C SER A 247 -6.25 -7.33 -16.96
N VAL A 248 -5.21 -6.74 -16.36
CA VAL A 248 -3.81 -7.04 -16.70
C VAL A 248 -3.33 -8.36 -16.12
N PHE A 249 -3.76 -8.73 -14.90
CA PHE A 249 -3.19 -9.89 -14.20
C PHE A 249 -4.14 -11.09 -14.09
N ALA A 250 -5.45 -10.88 -13.97
CA ALA A 250 -6.40 -11.99 -13.86
C ALA A 250 -6.87 -12.50 -15.23
N SER A 251 -7.14 -11.57 -16.15
CA SER A 251 -7.71 -11.88 -17.47
C SER A 251 -6.65 -12.17 -18.54
N ASN A 252 -5.40 -11.77 -18.30
CA ASN A 252 -4.32 -11.96 -19.28
C ASN A 252 -3.73 -13.38 -19.22
N LYS A 253 -3.71 -14.07 -20.37
CA LYS A 253 -3.19 -15.45 -20.49
C LYS A 253 -1.73 -15.59 -20.05
N VAL A 254 -0.88 -14.58 -20.26
CA VAL A 254 0.53 -14.68 -19.86
C VAL A 254 0.72 -14.40 -18.38
N ALA A 255 -0.09 -13.50 -17.80
CA ALA A 255 -0.12 -13.36 -16.34
C ALA A 255 -0.56 -14.67 -15.67
N GLN A 256 -1.52 -15.40 -16.26
CA GLN A 256 -1.89 -16.75 -15.84
C GLN A 256 -0.72 -17.74 -15.95
N MET A 257 0.04 -17.74 -17.06
CA MET A 257 1.25 -18.58 -17.17
C MET A 257 2.29 -18.27 -16.09
N VAL A 258 2.52 -16.99 -15.80
CA VAL A 258 3.43 -16.57 -14.71
C VAL A 258 2.90 -17.07 -13.37
N ARG A 259 1.59 -16.92 -13.12
CA ARG A 259 0.93 -17.43 -11.91
C ARG A 259 1.09 -18.94 -11.76
N GLU A 260 0.78 -19.72 -12.80
CA GLU A 260 0.94 -21.17 -12.81
C GLU A 260 2.37 -21.60 -12.53
N ARG A 261 3.35 -20.92 -13.15
CA ARG A 261 4.77 -21.14 -12.85
C ARG A 261 5.05 -20.88 -11.38
N LEU A 262 4.63 -19.74 -10.87
CA LEU A 262 4.86 -19.39 -9.48
C LEU A 262 4.27 -20.50 -8.61
N ILE A 263 2.98 -20.86 -8.78
CA ILE A 263 2.26 -21.93 -8.06
C ILE A 263 3.10 -23.21 -8.03
N SER A 264 3.58 -23.65 -9.19
CA SER A 264 4.44 -24.84 -9.30
C SER A 264 5.76 -24.67 -8.54
N GLU A 265 6.39 -23.49 -8.58
CA GLU A 265 7.60 -23.19 -7.83
C GLU A 265 7.36 -23.13 -6.30
N ALA A 266 6.21 -22.65 -5.79
CA ALA A 266 5.86 -22.83 -4.37
C ALA A 266 5.75 -24.30 -4.05
N HIS A 267 4.95 -25.04 -4.83
CA HIS A 267 4.63 -26.42 -4.49
C HIS A 267 5.91 -27.25 -4.36
N LYS A 268 6.83 -27.12 -5.31
CA LYS A 268 8.15 -27.77 -5.26
C LYS A 268 8.99 -27.35 -4.06
N ARG A 269 8.96 -26.06 -3.68
CA ARG A 269 9.66 -25.57 -2.48
C ARG A 269 9.03 -26.10 -1.20
N CYS A 270 7.70 -26.22 -1.17
CA CYS A 270 6.93 -26.77 -0.07
C CYS A 270 7.27 -28.26 0.13
N GLU A 271 7.17 -29.07 -0.93
CA GLU A 271 7.56 -30.48 -0.92
C GLU A 271 9.01 -30.66 -0.44
N ALA A 272 9.97 -29.94 -1.04
CA ALA A 272 11.38 -30.01 -0.65
C ALA A 272 11.61 -29.59 0.82
N SER A 273 10.81 -28.66 1.34
CA SER A 273 10.89 -28.25 2.74
C SER A 273 10.37 -29.35 3.68
N LEU A 274 9.27 -30.02 3.32
CA LEU A 274 8.69 -31.12 4.11
C LEU A 274 9.57 -32.37 4.16
N GLU A 275 10.45 -32.57 3.17
CA GLU A 275 11.46 -33.63 3.16
C GLU A 275 12.65 -33.33 4.09
N SER A 276 12.83 -32.08 4.53
CA SER A 276 13.94 -31.69 5.39
C SER A 276 13.75 -32.12 6.84
N THR A 277 14.82 -32.61 7.46
CA THR A 277 14.90 -32.83 8.91
C THR A 277 15.63 -31.68 9.64
N ASP A 278 16.20 -30.72 8.91
CA ASP A 278 16.87 -29.57 9.54
C ASP A 278 15.83 -28.51 9.93
N ILE A 279 15.68 -28.33 11.25
CA ILE A 279 14.85 -27.28 11.85
C ILE A 279 15.13 -25.88 11.29
N GLY A 280 16.37 -25.57 10.89
CA GLY A 280 16.73 -24.28 10.30
C GLY A 280 16.12 -24.07 8.90
N VAL A 281 16.00 -25.15 8.12
CA VAL A 281 15.32 -25.12 6.81
C VAL A 281 13.81 -25.02 7.00
N LEU A 282 13.25 -25.83 7.90
CA LEU A 282 11.81 -25.82 8.20
C LEU A 282 11.34 -24.47 8.77
N GLN A 283 12.13 -23.83 9.64
CA GLN A 283 11.83 -22.51 10.18
C GLN A 283 11.79 -21.45 9.07
N LYS A 284 12.79 -21.45 8.17
CA LYS A 284 12.81 -20.52 7.02
C LYS A 284 11.62 -20.75 6.09
N ALA A 285 11.22 -22.00 5.90
CA ALA A 285 10.05 -22.34 5.10
C ALA A 285 8.77 -21.79 5.74
N ALA A 286 8.62 -21.88 7.06
CA ALA A 286 7.47 -21.32 7.78
C ALA A 286 7.43 -19.78 7.72
N GLU A 287 8.58 -19.12 7.90
CA GLU A 287 8.69 -17.67 7.75
C GLU A 287 8.35 -17.21 6.33
N GLN A 288 8.84 -17.91 5.31
CA GLN A 288 8.52 -17.60 3.92
C GLN A 288 7.04 -17.83 3.62
N PHE A 289 6.44 -18.91 4.12
CA PHE A 289 5.03 -19.20 3.96
C PHE A 289 4.16 -18.12 4.61
N ARG A 290 4.49 -17.69 5.84
CA ARG A 290 3.79 -16.57 6.50
C ARG A 290 3.85 -15.30 5.65
N ARG A 291 5.04 -14.95 5.14
CA ARG A 291 5.20 -13.77 4.26
C ARG A 291 4.38 -13.88 2.98
N ASP A 292 4.38 -15.04 2.33
CA ASP A 292 3.62 -15.27 1.11
C ASP A 292 2.10 -15.19 1.38
N THR A 293 1.62 -15.76 2.49
CA THR A 293 0.22 -15.66 2.92
C THR A 293 -0.18 -14.24 3.34
N GLU A 294 0.71 -13.48 3.98
CA GLU A 294 0.48 -12.07 4.29
C GLU A 294 0.40 -11.20 3.03
N LEU A 295 1.26 -11.47 2.04
CA LEU A 295 1.21 -10.80 0.73
C LEU A 295 -0.09 -11.15 -0.01
N ALA A 296 -0.53 -12.42 0.08
CA ALA A 296 -1.78 -12.88 -0.50
C ALA A 296 -3.02 -12.16 0.07
N ASN A 297 -3.02 -11.92 1.38
CA ASN A 297 -4.15 -11.31 2.08
C ASN A 297 -4.17 -9.77 2.06
N LYS A 298 -3.14 -9.11 1.50
CA LYS A 298 -3.11 -7.64 1.39
C LYS A 298 -4.00 -7.17 0.23
N PRO A 299 -4.97 -6.26 0.47
CA PRO A 299 -5.78 -5.67 -0.59
C PRO A 299 -4.90 -5.04 -1.69
N GLY A 300 -5.14 -5.39 -2.95
CA GLY A 300 -4.38 -4.90 -4.10
C GLY A 300 -2.95 -5.47 -4.23
N SER A 301 -2.54 -6.40 -3.35
CA SER A 301 -1.21 -7.01 -3.39
C SER A 301 -1.20 -8.35 -4.10
N ASP A 302 -2.27 -9.14 -4.11
CA ASP A 302 -2.24 -10.50 -4.65
C ASP A 302 -2.95 -10.67 -6.00
N TYR A 303 -2.69 -9.76 -6.93
CA TYR A 303 -3.23 -9.91 -8.28
C TYR A 303 -2.53 -11.01 -9.09
N LEU A 304 -1.46 -11.61 -8.56
CA LEU A 304 -0.88 -12.86 -9.10
C LEU A 304 -1.41 -14.12 -8.39
N GLY A 305 -2.20 -14.00 -7.32
CA GLY A 305 -2.98 -15.07 -6.70
C GLY A 305 -2.18 -16.33 -6.38
N PHE A 306 -1.05 -16.20 -5.69
CA PHE A 306 -0.07 -17.28 -5.50
C PHE A 306 -0.20 -18.03 -4.16
N THR A 307 -1.41 -18.21 -3.66
CA THR A 307 -1.65 -19.18 -2.58
C THR A 307 -1.69 -20.59 -3.15
N PRO A 308 -0.90 -21.55 -2.62
CA PRO A 308 -1.10 -22.96 -2.93
C PRO A 308 -2.53 -23.37 -2.57
N ASP A 309 -3.20 -24.15 -3.41
CA ASP A 309 -4.58 -24.62 -3.18
C ASP A 309 -4.74 -25.35 -1.84
N ASP A 310 -3.65 -25.93 -1.32
CA ASP A 310 -3.58 -26.68 -0.05
C ASP A 310 -2.83 -25.92 1.06
N ALA A 311 -2.88 -24.59 1.08
CA ALA A 311 -2.18 -23.74 2.05
C ALA A 311 -2.32 -24.22 3.52
N THR A 312 -3.55 -24.52 3.95
CA THR A 312 -3.82 -25.03 5.31
C THR A 312 -3.16 -26.39 5.56
N SER A 313 -3.23 -27.30 4.59
CA SER A 313 -2.59 -28.62 4.72
C SER A 313 -1.08 -28.50 4.81
N TYR A 314 -0.47 -27.60 4.03
CA TYR A 314 0.96 -27.35 4.12
C TYR A 314 1.37 -26.78 5.48
N GLU A 315 0.61 -25.83 6.02
CA GLU A 315 0.86 -25.26 7.36
C GLU A 315 0.82 -26.34 8.44
N GLU A 316 -0.18 -27.23 8.41
CA GLU A 316 -0.31 -28.37 9.33
C GLU A 316 0.87 -29.34 9.19
N LEU A 317 1.20 -29.77 7.98
CA LEU A 317 2.30 -30.70 7.70
C LEU A 317 3.66 -30.11 8.11
N LEU A 318 3.89 -28.83 7.81
CA LEU A 318 5.13 -28.15 8.18
C LEU A 318 5.22 -27.95 9.70
N THR A 319 4.10 -27.65 10.35
CA THR A 319 4.02 -27.60 11.81
C THR A 319 4.43 -28.93 12.43
N ASP A 320 3.90 -30.04 11.95
CA ASP A 320 4.22 -31.36 12.49
C ASP A 320 5.67 -31.77 12.19
N LYS A 321 6.21 -31.41 11.02
CA LYS A 321 7.64 -31.58 10.71
C LYS A 321 8.55 -30.79 11.64
N ILE A 322 8.17 -29.55 11.95
CA ILE A 322 8.91 -28.72 12.91
C ILE A 322 8.89 -29.36 14.30
N LYS A 323 7.73 -29.86 14.74
CA LYS A 323 7.63 -30.57 16.03
C LYS A 323 8.53 -31.81 16.06
N GLU A 324 8.48 -32.60 15.01
CA GLU A 324 9.30 -33.80 14.83
C GLU A 324 10.79 -33.46 14.88
N ALA A 325 11.23 -32.44 14.13
CA ALA A 325 12.63 -32.02 14.08
C ALA A 325 13.14 -31.48 15.43
N VAL A 326 12.30 -30.78 16.20
CA VAL A 326 12.64 -30.34 17.57
C VAL A 326 12.79 -31.54 18.51
N ALA A 327 11.85 -32.49 18.47
CA ALA A 327 11.91 -33.70 19.30
C ALA A 327 13.14 -34.55 18.98
N GLN A 328 13.38 -34.83 17.69
CA GLN A 328 14.55 -35.58 17.23
C GLN A 328 15.85 -34.85 17.57
N GLY A 329 15.88 -33.52 17.41
CA GLY A 329 17.04 -32.71 17.72
C GLY A 329 17.40 -32.70 19.21
N ILE A 330 16.41 -32.60 20.10
CA ILE A 330 16.60 -32.70 21.55
C ILE A 330 17.09 -34.11 21.93
N MET A 331 16.45 -35.16 21.40
CA MET A 331 16.84 -36.54 21.69
C MET A 331 18.25 -36.86 21.17
N GLY A 332 18.58 -36.47 19.93
CA GLY A 332 19.92 -36.65 19.36
C GLY A 332 20.99 -35.87 20.13
N ALA A 333 20.69 -34.65 20.56
CA ALA A 333 21.58 -33.89 21.45
C ALA A 333 21.83 -34.63 22.77
N LEU A 334 20.79 -35.22 23.36
CA LEU A 334 20.89 -36.02 24.58
C LEU A 334 21.69 -37.31 24.40
N GLU A 335 21.50 -38.02 23.28
CA GLU A 335 22.23 -39.25 22.97
C GLU A 335 23.72 -38.99 22.75
N SER A 336 24.06 -37.88 22.09
CA SER A 336 25.45 -37.47 21.83
C SER A 336 26.24 -37.13 23.11
N LEU A 337 25.55 -36.86 24.23
CA LEU A 337 26.20 -36.52 25.49
C LEU A 337 26.78 -37.77 26.17
N PRO A 338 28.07 -37.78 26.54
CA PRO A 338 28.67 -38.87 27.28
C PRO A 338 28.07 -39.00 28.68
N SER A 339 28.13 -40.21 29.25
CA SER A 339 27.76 -40.45 30.64
C SER A 339 28.57 -39.56 31.59
N GLY A 340 27.89 -38.89 32.53
CA GLY A 340 28.54 -37.94 33.44
C GLY A 340 28.85 -36.57 32.82
N ALA A 341 28.25 -36.23 31.67
CA ALA A 341 28.31 -34.86 31.14
C ALA A 341 27.85 -33.83 32.19
N THR A 342 28.45 -32.62 32.15
CA THR A 342 28.09 -31.52 33.05
C THR A 342 26.84 -30.78 32.57
N GLN A 343 26.17 -30.08 33.48
CA GLN A 343 25.03 -29.21 33.16
C GLN A 343 25.37 -28.22 32.04
N SER A 344 26.56 -27.61 32.06
CA SER A 344 26.99 -26.65 31.02
C SER A 344 27.13 -27.28 29.64
N ARG A 345 27.51 -28.57 29.55
CA ARG A 345 27.55 -29.29 28.27
C ARG A 345 26.15 -29.62 27.76
N LEU A 346 25.22 -30.00 28.64
CA LEU A 346 23.81 -30.18 28.29
C LEU A 346 23.20 -28.87 27.77
N GLU A 347 23.36 -27.78 28.51
CA GLU A 347 22.85 -26.46 28.12
C GLU A 347 23.43 -26.00 26.79
N ARG A 348 24.72 -26.29 26.51
CA ARG A 348 25.32 -25.99 25.21
C ARG A 348 24.73 -26.85 24.09
N ALA A 349 24.52 -28.14 24.32
CA ALA A 349 23.96 -29.06 23.33
C ALA A 349 22.50 -28.72 22.99
N LEU A 350 21.73 -28.25 23.97
CA LEU A 350 20.33 -27.87 23.81
C LEU A 350 20.11 -26.39 23.51
N ARG A 351 21.17 -25.57 23.46
CA ARG A 351 21.10 -24.11 23.31
C ARG A 351 20.21 -23.69 22.14
N LYS A 352 20.35 -24.34 20.98
CA LYS A 352 19.55 -24.04 19.79
C LYS A 352 18.04 -24.17 20.06
N PHE A 353 17.62 -25.21 20.78
CA PHE A 353 16.21 -25.44 21.11
C PHE A 353 15.71 -24.52 22.22
N THR A 354 16.56 -24.16 23.17
CA THR A 354 16.20 -23.17 24.20
C THR A 354 16.10 -21.76 23.63
N GLU A 355 16.95 -21.39 22.66
CA GLU A 355 16.84 -20.12 21.93
C GLU A 355 15.58 -20.09 21.06
N LEU A 356 15.22 -21.23 20.46
CA LEU A 356 13.96 -21.39 19.73
C LEU A 356 12.76 -21.21 20.68
N ALA A 357 12.79 -21.75 21.89
CA ALA A 357 11.74 -21.57 22.90
C ALA A 357 11.57 -20.11 23.37
N GLU A 358 12.61 -19.28 23.24
CA GLU A 358 12.57 -17.86 23.59
C GLU A 358 12.18 -16.97 22.39
N LYS A 359 12.03 -17.58 21.21
CA LYS A 359 11.61 -16.97 19.93
C LYS A 359 10.34 -17.66 19.42
N GLU A 360 9.91 -17.29 18.22
CA GLU A 360 8.84 -17.99 17.51
C GLU A 360 9.38 -19.21 16.76
N VAL A 361 8.70 -20.35 16.87
CA VAL A 361 9.05 -21.60 16.21
C VAL A 361 7.95 -21.96 15.21
N GLY A 362 8.29 -22.04 13.93
CA GLY A 362 7.33 -22.36 12.88
C GLY A 362 6.22 -21.34 12.76
N PHE A 363 5.02 -21.72 13.18
CA PHE A 363 3.81 -20.88 13.20
C PHE A 363 3.37 -20.50 14.62
N PHE A 364 4.11 -20.94 15.64
CA PHE A 364 3.78 -20.68 17.02
C PHE A 364 4.24 -19.29 17.45
N ASP A 365 3.41 -18.61 18.24
CA ASP A 365 3.84 -17.45 19.01
C ASP A 365 4.90 -17.85 20.05
N LYS A 366 5.48 -16.85 20.71
CA LYS A 366 6.55 -17.06 21.68
C LYS A 366 6.14 -17.96 22.85
N ASP A 367 4.93 -17.80 23.37
CA ASP A 367 4.49 -18.54 24.56
C ASP A 367 4.18 -20.00 24.20
N THR A 368 3.53 -20.22 23.07
CA THR A 368 3.25 -21.55 22.50
C THR A 368 4.53 -22.27 22.11
N SER A 369 5.50 -21.55 21.52
CA SER A 369 6.83 -22.09 21.21
C SER A 369 7.55 -22.56 22.48
N LYS A 370 7.48 -21.75 23.54
CA LYS A 370 8.07 -22.07 24.83
C LYS A 370 7.42 -23.29 25.47
N GLU A 371 6.09 -23.33 25.49
CA GLU A 371 5.34 -24.45 26.04
C GLU A 371 5.66 -25.75 25.29
N PHE A 372 5.65 -25.71 23.95
CA PHE A 372 5.99 -26.84 23.11
C PHE A 372 7.41 -27.40 23.39
N VAL A 373 8.42 -26.54 23.47
CA VAL A 373 9.79 -26.99 23.79
C VAL A 373 9.87 -27.54 25.21
N LEU A 374 9.17 -26.93 26.18
CA LEU A 374 9.11 -27.43 27.56
C LEU A 374 8.46 -28.82 27.64
N GLU A 375 7.37 -29.06 26.92
CA GLU A 375 6.72 -30.37 26.82
C GLU A 375 7.65 -31.41 26.21
N THR A 376 8.34 -31.05 25.12
CA THR A 376 9.30 -31.93 24.47
C THR A 376 10.47 -32.28 25.40
N LEU A 377 10.98 -31.32 26.17
CA LEU A 377 12.01 -31.54 27.18
C LEU A 377 11.51 -32.42 28.34
N ARG A 378 10.24 -32.26 28.77
CA ARG A 378 9.63 -33.12 29.80
C ARG A 378 9.49 -34.56 29.33
N ALA A 379 9.05 -34.76 28.08
CA ALA A 379 9.00 -36.08 27.47
C ALA A 379 10.39 -36.72 27.42
N ALA A 380 11.42 -35.98 26.98
CA ALA A 380 12.80 -36.45 26.95
C ALA A 380 13.36 -36.73 28.37
N GLU A 381 12.96 -35.97 29.38
CA GLU A 381 13.32 -36.23 30.79
C GLU A 381 12.76 -37.56 31.28
N GLN A 382 11.49 -37.81 31.00
CA GLN A 382 10.82 -39.06 31.36
C GLN A 382 11.47 -40.26 30.66
N ASP A 383 11.82 -40.11 29.39
CA ASP A 383 12.53 -41.13 28.62
C ASP A 383 13.95 -41.38 29.14
N ALA A 384 14.69 -40.32 29.49
CA ALA A 384 16.01 -40.45 30.10
C ALA A 384 15.96 -41.15 31.47
N ARG A 385 14.88 -40.94 32.25
CA ARG A 385 14.67 -41.59 33.55
C ARG A 385 14.45 -43.10 33.43
N THR A 386 13.79 -43.55 32.36
CA THR A 386 13.49 -44.97 32.13
C THR A 386 14.64 -45.67 31.41
N LYS A 387 15.17 -45.08 30.33
CA LYS A 387 16.14 -45.71 29.41
C LYS A 387 17.61 -45.46 29.80
N SER A 388 17.92 -44.39 30.52
CA SER A 388 19.31 -43.95 30.82
C SER A 388 19.58 -43.83 32.32
N LYS A 389 19.15 -44.83 33.11
CA LYS A 389 19.36 -44.86 34.58
C LYS A 389 20.84 -44.72 34.93
N GLY A 390 21.15 -43.83 35.88
CA GLY A 390 22.51 -43.58 36.36
C GLY A 390 23.35 -42.59 35.53
N SER A 391 22.85 -42.12 34.37
CA SER A 391 23.59 -41.16 33.51
C SER A 391 23.60 -39.71 34.01
N GLY A 392 22.73 -39.37 34.97
CA GLY A 392 22.50 -38.00 35.45
C GLY A 392 21.67 -37.12 34.51
N LYS A 393 21.35 -37.58 33.28
CA LYS A 393 20.66 -36.80 32.24
C LYS A 393 19.27 -36.30 32.66
N SER A 394 18.45 -37.14 33.30
CA SER A 394 17.12 -36.74 33.81
C SER A 394 17.21 -35.62 34.87
N ILE A 395 18.19 -35.66 35.77
CA ILE A 395 18.39 -34.60 36.79
C ILE A 395 18.76 -33.28 36.12
N MET A 396 19.67 -33.32 35.15
CA MET A 396 20.12 -32.13 34.41
C MET A 396 18.99 -31.51 33.58
N LEU A 397 18.15 -32.35 32.93
CA LEU A 397 16.96 -31.91 32.22
C LEU A 397 15.92 -31.27 33.14
N LYS A 398 15.65 -31.83 34.33
CA LYS A 398 14.78 -31.20 35.33
C LYS A 398 15.27 -29.81 35.72
N HIS A 399 16.58 -29.63 35.88
CA HIS A 399 17.14 -28.33 36.19
C HIS A 399 16.95 -27.33 35.04
N LEU A 400 17.21 -27.76 33.80
CA LEU A 400 17.00 -26.93 32.61
C LEU A 400 15.53 -26.53 32.42
N ILE A 401 14.60 -27.48 32.58
CA ILE A 401 13.15 -27.24 32.53
C ILE A 401 12.76 -26.19 33.59
N SER A 402 13.23 -26.34 34.83
CA SER A 402 12.94 -25.36 35.90
C SER A 402 13.46 -23.96 35.56
N LYS A 403 14.66 -23.87 34.98
CA LYS A 403 15.27 -22.61 34.55
C LYS A 403 14.44 -21.93 33.46
N LEU A 404 14.07 -22.66 32.41
CA LEU A 404 13.27 -22.16 31.29
C LEU A 404 11.84 -21.76 31.72
N SER A 405 11.21 -22.54 32.60
CA SER A 405 9.89 -22.19 33.15
C SER A 405 9.93 -20.91 33.99
N LYS A 406 11.00 -20.67 34.75
CA LYS A 406 11.16 -19.46 35.58
C LYS A 406 11.55 -18.20 34.79
N ALA A 407 12.25 -18.34 33.67
CA ALA A 407 12.75 -17.23 32.86
C ALA A 407 11.66 -16.37 32.17
N GLY A 408 10.37 -16.61 32.43
CA GLY A 408 9.25 -15.78 31.95
C GLY A 408 8.35 -15.18 33.03
N VAL A 409 8.67 -15.37 34.32
CA VAL A 409 7.87 -14.82 35.45
C VAL A 409 8.46 -13.51 36.00
N GLY A 410 9.52 -12.99 35.37
CA GLY A 410 10.16 -11.73 35.73
C GLY A 410 10.07 -10.73 34.60
N VAL A 411 9.44 -9.59 34.87
CA VAL A 411 9.17 -8.43 34.00
C VAL A 411 7.90 -8.55 33.15
N ALA A 412 6.76 -8.43 33.83
CA ALA A 412 5.64 -7.62 33.34
C ALA A 412 5.69 -6.26 34.04
#